data_AF-A0A915JJ41-F1
#
_entry.id   AF-A0A915JJ41-F1
#
_cell.length_a   1.000
_cell.length_b   1.000
_cell.length_c   1.000
_cell.angle_alpha   90.00
_cell.angle_beta   90.00
_cell.angle_gamma   90.00
#
_symmetry.space_group_name_H-M   'P 1'
#
loop_
_entity.id
_entity.type
_entity.pdbx_description
1 polymer ?
#
loop_
_entity_poly.entity_id
_entity_poly.type
_entity_poly.pdbx_seq_one_letter_code
_entity_poly.pdbx_strand_id
1 'polypeptide(L)'
;MHKSKLSRKLSGYARTLCINKETKQTTKTLIVRASDEEVSKNFCSATQIETFINAVKNARNDSRILMEIPSSEQNASVLSLKFLNLDPSANVKELFLEPRSIILAGGTMQPTSDLTDQLFTPLEIDENKIKLFSFDHVIPSANVLPIALSCGPSNRRLEFTFETRRNPQIIDDLSRLIINLCNIVPGGIVCFFPSYDYERLIFEQLKTSGLLSKIETKKNFFREPKESSQLASLLEDYSRCIKLTTNRGFTLNKANSVTGAVLFAVVGGKLSEGINFSDDLGRCVVMVGMPYAFKDNPELLERMKFMDNAHTKNNNSVPPVVNNNSISQNYYDNLCWKSINQTIGRSIRHAKDYAAILLVDSRYAKKLNSTRKFLPNWIEKHLKTTPLKTIAGRRISQRWMYDDGCRLLNGRCCRQRNNGQMLFGRQNGRNGYAGRRQLRQV
;
A
#
# COMPACT_ATOMS: atom_id res chain seq x y z
N MET A 1 -19.53 -6.78 -37.99
CA MET A 1 -19.31 -7.89 -37.04
C MET A 1 -20.57 -8.22 -36.23
N HIS A 2 -21.20 -7.26 -35.54
CA HIS A 2 -22.46 -7.48 -34.81
C HIS A 2 -23.64 -7.96 -35.69
N LYS A 3 -23.93 -7.28 -36.81
CA LYS A 3 -25.01 -7.70 -37.75
C LYS A 3 -24.75 -9.07 -38.38
N SER A 4 -23.49 -9.41 -38.67
CA SER A 4 -23.12 -10.69 -39.27
C SER A 4 -23.00 -11.84 -38.26
N LYS A 5 -23.04 -11.55 -36.95
CA LYS A 5 -22.71 -12.47 -35.84
C LYS A 5 -21.40 -13.22 -36.10
N LEU A 6 -20.46 -12.62 -36.85
CA LEU A 6 -19.28 -13.31 -37.37
C LEU A 6 -18.40 -13.83 -36.23
N SER A 7 -18.25 -13.07 -35.15
CA SER A 7 -17.54 -13.48 -33.93
C SER A 7 -18.19 -14.70 -33.27
N ARG A 8 -19.53 -14.75 -33.18
CA ARG A 8 -20.27 -15.93 -32.68
C ARG A 8 -20.20 -17.14 -33.63
N LYS A 9 -20.22 -16.90 -34.95
CA LYS A 9 -20.12 -17.95 -35.97
C LYS A 9 -18.71 -18.55 -36.03
N LEU A 10 -17.67 -17.72 -35.96
CA LEU A 10 -16.27 -18.16 -35.82
C LEU A 10 -16.06 -18.91 -34.51
N SER A 11 -16.67 -18.44 -33.40
CA SER A 11 -16.65 -19.14 -32.11
C SER A 11 -17.31 -20.53 -32.19
N GLY A 12 -18.46 -20.64 -32.84
CA GLY A 12 -19.12 -21.93 -33.09
C GLY A 12 -18.27 -22.86 -33.97
N TYR A 13 -17.69 -22.34 -35.05
CA TYR A 13 -16.89 -23.13 -35.99
C TYR A 13 -15.57 -23.62 -35.39
N ALA A 14 -14.87 -22.78 -34.62
CA ALA A 14 -13.65 -23.15 -33.91
C ALA A 14 -13.92 -24.24 -32.85
N ARG A 15 -15.06 -24.16 -32.15
CA ARG A 15 -15.50 -25.18 -31.19
C ARG A 15 -15.74 -26.53 -31.87
N THR A 16 -16.40 -26.53 -33.02
CA THR A 16 -16.61 -27.73 -33.84
C THR A 16 -15.31 -28.32 -34.39
N LEU A 17 -14.33 -27.48 -34.78
CA LEU A 17 -13.02 -27.95 -35.23
C LEU A 17 -12.19 -28.60 -34.12
N CYS A 18 -12.28 -28.13 -32.87
CA CYS A 18 -11.65 -28.77 -31.72
C CYS A 18 -12.30 -30.14 -31.42
N ILE A 19 -13.64 -30.21 -31.40
CA ILE A 19 -14.38 -31.47 -31.22
C ILE A 19 -14.07 -32.49 -32.34
N ASN A 20 -13.91 -32.01 -33.57
CA ASN A 20 -13.57 -32.85 -34.73
C ASN A 20 -12.10 -33.32 -34.75
N LYS A 21 -11.19 -32.62 -34.06
CA LYS A 21 -9.80 -33.07 -33.87
C LYS A 21 -9.71 -34.17 -32.81
N GLU A 22 -10.49 -34.07 -31.73
CA GLU A 22 -10.56 -35.10 -30.69
C GLU A 22 -11.20 -36.41 -31.18
N THR A 23 -12.20 -36.34 -32.05
CA THR A 23 -12.89 -37.54 -32.59
C THR A 23 -12.09 -38.30 -33.66
N LYS A 24 -11.05 -37.71 -34.26
CA LYS A 24 -10.17 -38.41 -35.22
C LYS A 24 -8.92 -39.03 -34.59
N GLN A 25 -8.66 -38.78 -33.31
CA GLN A 25 -7.51 -39.35 -32.59
C GLN A 25 -7.96 -39.88 -31.22
N THR A 26 -8.69 -41.01 -31.19
CA THR A 26 -8.49 -42.10 -30.20
C THR A 26 -9.57 -43.19 -30.30
N THR A 27 -9.27 -44.24 -31.07
CA THR A 27 -9.45 -45.62 -30.59
C THR A 27 -8.14 -46.05 -29.96
N LYS A 28 -7.93 -45.68 -28.69
CA LYS A 28 -7.14 -46.39 -27.67
C LYS A 28 -6.95 -45.52 -26.43
N THR A 29 -7.44 -46.07 -25.33
CA THR A 29 -7.24 -45.76 -23.92
C THR A 29 -5.94 -45.03 -23.59
N LEU A 30 -6.06 -43.80 -23.08
CA LEU A 30 -5.27 -43.17 -21.99
C LEU A 30 -5.75 -41.70 -21.88
N ILE A 31 -6.45 -41.39 -20.79
CA ILE A 31 -6.94 -40.03 -20.49
C ILE A 31 -5.73 -39.19 -20.08
N VAL A 32 -5.15 -38.47 -21.03
CA VAL A 32 -4.23 -37.35 -20.78
C VAL A 32 -5.00 -36.09 -21.12
N ARG A 33 -5.32 -35.30 -20.09
CA ARG A 33 -5.96 -33.98 -20.22
C ARG A 33 -5.00 -33.01 -20.91
N ALA A 34 -5.17 -32.82 -22.21
CA ALA A 34 -4.67 -31.62 -22.88
C ALA A 34 -5.44 -30.40 -22.32
N SER A 35 -4.71 -29.38 -21.90
CA SER A 35 -5.17 -28.26 -21.09
C SER A 35 -6.14 -27.31 -21.83
N ASP A 36 -7.24 -26.96 -21.18
CA ASP A 36 -8.21 -25.89 -21.53
C ASP A 36 -7.60 -24.49 -21.79
N GLU A 37 -6.30 -24.30 -21.56
CA GLU A 37 -5.61 -23.01 -21.66
C GLU A 37 -5.38 -22.51 -23.09
N GLU A 38 -5.13 -23.38 -24.07
CA GLU A 38 -4.84 -22.94 -25.45
C GLU A 38 -6.10 -22.50 -26.20
N VAL A 39 -7.23 -23.14 -25.90
CA VAL A 39 -8.57 -22.77 -26.41
C VAL A 39 -9.03 -21.47 -25.74
N SER A 40 -8.74 -21.22 -24.47
CA SER A 40 -9.06 -19.92 -23.83
C SER A 40 -8.30 -18.74 -24.45
N LYS A 41 -7.01 -18.91 -24.77
CA LYS A 41 -6.12 -17.84 -25.25
C LYS A 41 -6.51 -17.29 -26.64
N ASN A 42 -6.85 -18.16 -27.60
CA ASN A 42 -7.20 -17.74 -28.96
C ASN A 42 -8.63 -17.19 -29.10
N PHE A 43 -9.53 -17.48 -28.16
CA PHE A 43 -10.93 -17.04 -28.19
C PHE A 43 -11.10 -15.66 -27.54
N CYS A 44 -10.21 -15.33 -26.59
CA CYS A 44 -10.10 -14.01 -25.99
C CYS A 44 -9.65 -12.96 -27.03
N SER A 45 -8.79 -13.32 -27.98
CA SER A 45 -8.14 -12.38 -28.90
C SER A 45 -9.09 -11.72 -29.91
N ALA A 46 -10.01 -12.45 -30.55
CA ALA A 46 -10.95 -11.85 -31.50
C ALA A 46 -11.95 -10.89 -30.83
N THR A 47 -12.40 -11.23 -29.62
CA THR A 47 -13.29 -10.38 -28.82
C THR A 47 -12.54 -9.15 -28.30
N GLN A 48 -11.27 -9.30 -27.93
CA GLN A 48 -10.38 -8.18 -27.58
C GLN A 48 -10.18 -7.22 -28.78
N ILE A 49 -9.97 -7.76 -29.99
CA ILE A 49 -9.87 -6.95 -31.22
C ILE A 49 -11.18 -6.23 -31.52
N GLU A 50 -12.33 -6.91 -31.43
CA GLU A 50 -13.65 -6.27 -31.62
C GLU A 50 -13.88 -5.16 -30.60
N THR A 51 -13.52 -5.39 -29.33
CA THR A 51 -13.62 -4.41 -28.24
C THR A 51 -12.71 -3.20 -28.51
N PHE A 52 -11.46 -3.44 -28.93
CA PHE A 52 -10.51 -2.40 -29.27
C PHE A 52 -11.01 -1.54 -30.44
N ILE A 53 -11.45 -2.17 -31.54
CA ILE A 53 -11.98 -1.44 -32.70
C ILE A 53 -13.23 -0.63 -32.32
N ASN A 54 -14.12 -1.19 -31.49
CA ASN A 54 -15.29 -0.46 -31.03
C ASN A 54 -14.92 0.72 -30.12
N ALA A 55 -13.89 0.58 -29.28
CA ALA A 55 -13.37 1.69 -28.48
C ALA A 55 -12.78 2.79 -29.37
N VAL A 56 -11.99 2.43 -30.39
CA VAL A 56 -11.41 3.37 -31.36
C VAL A 56 -12.49 4.08 -32.20
N LYS A 57 -13.59 3.41 -32.55
CA LYS A 57 -14.73 4.05 -33.24
C LYS A 57 -15.38 5.15 -32.43
N ASN A 58 -15.37 5.01 -31.11
CA ASN A 58 -15.91 5.99 -30.18
C ASN A 58 -14.81 6.95 -29.67
N ALA A 59 -13.68 7.05 -30.38
CA ALA A 59 -12.59 7.93 -30.00
C ALA A 59 -13.02 9.40 -30.02
N ARG A 60 -12.52 10.11 -29.02
CA ARG A 60 -12.73 11.54 -28.80
C ARG A 60 -11.38 12.26 -28.89
N ASN A 61 -11.40 13.58 -28.78
CA ASN A 61 -10.18 14.41 -28.85
C ASN A 61 -9.16 14.09 -27.73
N ASP A 62 -9.65 13.59 -26.59
CA ASP A 62 -8.85 13.15 -25.44
C ASP A 62 -8.34 11.71 -25.57
N SER A 63 -8.83 10.93 -26.54
CA SER A 63 -8.41 9.53 -26.71
C SER A 63 -6.96 9.44 -27.25
N ARG A 64 -6.23 8.42 -26.82
CA ARG A 64 -4.86 8.10 -27.29
C ARG A 64 -4.72 6.62 -27.59
N ILE A 65 -3.86 6.28 -28.54
CA ILE A 65 -3.39 4.90 -28.74
C ILE A 65 -1.92 4.86 -28.33
N LEU A 66 -1.64 4.10 -27.27
CA LEU A 66 -0.29 3.78 -26.86
C LEU A 66 0.15 2.51 -27.60
N MET A 67 1.33 2.59 -28.23
CA MET A 67 1.97 1.46 -28.89
C MET A 67 3.28 1.16 -28.18
N GLU A 68 3.40 -0.04 -27.63
CA GLU A 68 4.64 -0.51 -27.02
C GLU A 68 5.35 -1.43 -28.03
N ILE A 69 6.50 -0.96 -28.51
CA ILE A 69 7.35 -1.70 -29.45
C ILE A 69 8.46 -2.36 -28.62
N PRO A 70 8.68 -3.68 -28.75
CA PRO A 70 9.74 -4.36 -28.01
C PRO A 70 11.12 -3.83 -28.43
N SER A 71 11.97 -3.56 -27.45
CA SER A 71 13.28 -2.92 -27.65
C SER A 71 14.49 -3.86 -27.42
N SER A 72 14.30 -5.17 -27.24
CA SER A 72 15.42 -6.13 -27.15
C SER A 72 15.08 -7.56 -27.61
N GLU A 73 16.09 -8.26 -28.14
CA GLU A 73 16.04 -9.61 -28.71
C GLU A 73 15.68 -10.73 -27.70
N GLN A 74 15.68 -10.44 -26.38
CA GLN A 74 15.44 -11.46 -25.35
C GLN A 74 13.96 -11.67 -24.99
N ASN A 75 13.07 -10.78 -25.46
CA ASN A 75 11.61 -10.97 -25.43
C ASN A 75 11.07 -10.73 -26.84
N ALA A 76 11.17 -11.76 -27.68
CA ALA A 76 10.70 -11.73 -29.05
C ALA A 76 9.19 -11.37 -29.16
N SER A 77 8.93 -10.38 -30.03
CA SER A 77 7.79 -10.34 -30.97
C SER A 77 6.35 -10.22 -30.45
N VAL A 78 6.06 -9.37 -29.45
CA VAL A 78 4.67 -8.96 -29.18
C VAL A 78 4.53 -7.43 -29.22
N LEU A 79 3.87 -6.94 -30.26
CA LEU A 79 3.37 -5.55 -30.34
C LEU A 79 2.15 -5.41 -29.43
N SER A 80 2.18 -4.45 -28.50
CA SER A 80 1.03 -4.14 -27.65
C SER A 80 0.41 -2.81 -28.07
N LEU A 81 -0.92 -2.82 -28.28
CA LEU A 81 -1.72 -1.63 -28.55
C LEU A 81 -2.71 -1.43 -27.42
N LYS A 82 -2.69 -0.25 -26.80
CA LYS A 82 -3.61 0.13 -25.72
C LYS A 82 -4.34 1.41 -26.11
N PHE A 83 -5.67 1.35 -26.12
CA PHE A 83 -6.51 2.52 -26.31
C PHE A 83 -6.82 3.15 -24.95
N LEU A 84 -6.52 4.44 -24.81
CA LEU A 84 -6.67 5.22 -23.60
C LEU A 84 -7.71 6.31 -23.81
N ASN A 85 -8.67 6.42 -22.89
CA ASN A 85 -9.53 7.59 -22.77
C ASN A 85 -9.03 8.41 -21.58
N LEU A 86 -8.61 9.65 -21.84
CA LEU A 86 -7.98 10.48 -20.82
C LEU A 86 -9.02 11.27 -20.02
N ASP A 87 -10.18 11.59 -20.60
CA ASP A 87 -11.28 12.25 -19.91
C ASP A 87 -12.29 11.24 -19.34
N PRO A 88 -12.33 11.02 -18.01
CA PRO A 88 -13.33 10.15 -17.41
C PRO A 88 -14.74 10.77 -17.42
N SER A 89 -14.85 12.11 -17.45
CA SER A 89 -16.10 12.84 -17.24
C SER A 89 -17.13 12.54 -18.33
N ALA A 90 -16.69 12.46 -19.58
CA ALA A 90 -17.54 12.23 -20.72
C ALA A 90 -18.18 10.83 -20.76
N ASN A 91 -17.71 9.88 -19.94
CA ASN A 91 -18.33 8.56 -19.78
C ASN A 91 -19.35 8.51 -18.65
N VAL A 92 -19.28 9.44 -17.70
CA VAL A 92 -20.16 9.48 -16.52
C VAL A 92 -21.08 10.70 -16.52
N LYS A 93 -21.10 11.47 -17.60
CA LYS A 93 -21.89 12.70 -17.73
C LYS A 93 -23.36 12.49 -17.38
N GLU A 94 -24.00 11.47 -17.95
CA GLU A 94 -25.41 11.15 -17.66
C GLU A 94 -25.62 10.79 -16.18
N LEU A 95 -24.70 10.02 -15.60
CA LEU A 95 -24.74 9.66 -14.17
C LEU A 95 -24.71 10.89 -13.26
N PHE A 96 -24.05 11.98 -13.67
CA PHE A 96 -23.94 13.20 -12.89
C PHE A 96 -25.04 14.24 -13.15
N LEU A 97 -25.65 14.23 -14.34
CA LEU A 97 -26.61 15.27 -14.76
C LEU A 97 -28.08 14.85 -14.69
N GLU A 98 -28.39 13.56 -14.82
CA GLU A 98 -29.78 13.08 -14.78
C GLU A 98 -30.38 12.98 -13.36
N PRO A 99 -29.65 12.48 -12.34
CA PRO A 99 -30.23 12.32 -11.02
C PRO A 99 -30.50 13.64 -10.31
N ARG A 100 -31.55 13.69 -9.49
CA ARG A 100 -31.85 14.85 -8.63
C ARG A 100 -30.74 15.16 -7.61
N SER A 101 -30.07 14.13 -7.11
CA SER A 101 -29.00 14.25 -6.11
C SER A 101 -28.11 13.02 -6.13
N ILE A 102 -26.81 13.22 -5.96
CA ILE A 102 -25.80 12.15 -5.93
C ILE A 102 -25.05 12.24 -4.61
N ILE A 103 -24.87 11.09 -3.96
CA ILE A 103 -24.07 10.97 -2.73
C ILE A 103 -22.87 10.10 -3.06
N LEU A 104 -21.69 10.70 -3.07
CA LEU A 104 -20.42 9.98 -3.15
C LEU A 104 -19.91 9.78 -1.73
N ALA A 105 -19.85 8.53 -1.26
CA ALA A 105 -19.43 8.18 0.09
C ALA A 105 -18.30 7.16 0.08
N GLY A 106 -17.24 7.42 0.85
CA GLY A 106 -16.11 6.50 0.98
C GLY A 106 -15.18 6.89 2.14
N GLY A 107 -14.60 5.89 2.80
CA GLY A 107 -13.72 6.10 3.97
C GLY A 107 -12.33 6.64 3.64
N THR A 108 -11.92 6.63 2.37
CA THR A 108 -10.57 6.99 1.92
C THR A 108 -10.60 7.88 0.68
N MET A 109 -11.60 8.78 0.59
CA MET A 109 -11.75 9.70 -0.55
C MET A 109 -10.75 10.86 -0.54
N GLN A 110 -10.09 11.12 0.59
CA GLN A 110 -9.03 12.13 0.66
C GLN A 110 -7.84 11.68 -0.19
N PRO A 111 -7.32 12.52 -1.11
CA PRO A 111 -7.68 13.93 -1.36
C PRO A 111 -8.85 14.10 -2.34
N THR A 112 -9.80 14.97 -2.01
CA THR A 112 -11.04 15.17 -2.80
C THR A 112 -10.87 16.08 -4.01
N SER A 113 -9.77 16.85 -4.10
CA SER A 113 -9.51 17.77 -5.23
C SER A 113 -9.52 17.04 -6.57
N ASP A 114 -9.06 15.78 -6.61
CA ASP A 114 -9.10 14.95 -7.82
C ASP A 114 -10.50 14.78 -8.41
N LEU A 115 -11.55 14.70 -7.57
CA LEU A 115 -12.92 14.57 -8.05
C LEU A 115 -13.39 15.88 -8.70
N THR A 116 -13.00 17.01 -8.10
CA THR A 116 -13.27 18.32 -8.68
C THR A 116 -12.57 18.47 -10.02
N ASP A 117 -11.25 18.26 -10.05
CA ASP A 117 -10.42 18.48 -11.23
C ASP A 117 -10.77 17.53 -12.39
N GLN A 118 -11.10 16.26 -12.09
CA GLN A 118 -11.34 15.24 -13.13
C GLN A 118 -12.82 15.06 -13.52
N LEU A 119 -13.76 15.40 -12.65
CA LEU A 119 -15.19 15.15 -12.90
C LEU A 119 -16.03 16.42 -12.81
N PHE A 120 -16.00 17.13 -11.69
CA PHE A 120 -16.95 18.23 -11.48
C PHE A 120 -16.69 19.43 -12.39
N THR A 121 -15.41 19.84 -12.52
CA THR A 121 -15.03 20.95 -13.39
C THR A 121 -15.27 20.62 -14.87
N PRO A 122 -14.86 19.45 -15.41
CA PRO A 122 -15.16 19.08 -16.79
C PRO A 122 -16.67 18.92 -17.10
N LEU A 123 -17.48 18.56 -16.09
CA LEU A 123 -18.94 18.46 -16.23
C LEU A 123 -19.68 19.79 -15.99
N GLU A 124 -18.95 20.88 -15.74
CA GLU A 124 -19.51 22.21 -15.46
C GLU A 124 -20.50 22.19 -14.29
N ILE A 125 -20.23 21.37 -13.28
CA ILE A 125 -21.06 21.32 -12.06
C ILE A 125 -20.77 22.56 -11.22
N ASP A 126 -21.80 23.39 -11.02
CA ASP A 126 -21.75 24.56 -10.14
C ASP A 126 -21.22 24.21 -8.75
N GLU A 127 -20.14 24.88 -8.33
CA GLU A 127 -19.47 24.68 -7.04
C GLU A 127 -20.43 24.83 -5.86
N ASN A 128 -21.44 25.70 -5.96
CA ASN A 128 -22.44 25.91 -4.90
C ASN A 128 -23.31 24.66 -4.65
N LYS A 129 -23.40 23.75 -5.62
CA LYS A 129 -24.13 22.49 -5.49
C LYS A 129 -23.28 21.38 -4.86
N ILE A 130 -21.96 21.58 -4.77
CA ILE A 130 -21.03 20.58 -4.26
C ILE A 130 -20.91 20.75 -2.75
N LYS A 131 -21.44 19.78 -2.00
CA LYS A 131 -21.33 19.75 -0.53
C LYS A 131 -20.36 18.67 -0.10
N LEU A 132 -19.22 19.07 0.48
CA LEU A 132 -18.24 18.14 1.01
C LEU A 132 -18.40 17.99 2.53
N PHE A 133 -18.60 16.75 2.98
CA PHE A 133 -18.66 16.41 4.40
C PHE A 133 -17.47 15.51 4.76
N SER A 134 -16.78 15.83 5.86
CA SER A 134 -15.72 15.00 6.42
C SER A 134 -16.04 14.76 7.89
N PHE A 135 -16.09 13.48 8.27
CA PHE A 135 -16.38 13.06 9.64
C PHE A 135 -15.12 12.44 10.25
N ASP A 136 -14.87 12.74 11.53
CA ASP A 136 -13.79 12.10 12.27
C ASP A 136 -14.05 10.59 12.42
N HIS A 137 -12.98 9.82 12.56
CA HIS A 137 -13.10 8.38 12.73
C HIS A 137 -13.72 8.04 14.09
N VAL A 138 -14.56 7.01 14.14
CA VAL A 138 -15.20 6.49 15.37
C VAL A 138 -14.18 5.98 16.42
N ILE A 139 -12.90 5.87 16.07
CA ILE A 139 -11.87 5.35 16.97
C ILE A 139 -11.38 6.47 17.89
N PRO A 140 -11.28 6.23 19.20
CA PRO A 140 -10.67 7.19 20.11
C PRO A 140 -9.23 7.51 19.68
N SER A 141 -8.83 8.79 19.77
CA SER A 141 -7.45 9.23 19.54
C SER A 141 -6.41 8.43 20.33
N ALA A 142 -6.84 7.80 21.43
CA ALA A 142 -5.99 7.00 22.27
C ALA A 142 -5.54 5.67 21.65
N ASN A 143 -6.31 5.15 20.70
CA ASN A 143 -6.15 3.84 20.10
C ASN A 143 -5.38 3.87 18.77
N VAL A 144 -5.12 5.05 18.22
CA VAL A 144 -4.32 5.21 16.99
C VAL A 144 -3.01 5.90 17.35
N LEU A 145 -1.89 5.32 16.93
CA LEU A 145 -0.58 5.98 17.04
C LEU A 145 0.08 6.10 15.67
N PRO A 146 -0.17 7.19 14.94
CA PRO A 146 0.50 7.45 13.68
C PRO A 146 1.86 8.14 13.93
N ILE A 147 2.92 7.58 13.36
CA ILE A 147 4.29 8.07 13.51
C ILE A 147 4.94 8.22 12.13
N ALA A 148 5.39 9.42 11.80
CA ALA A 148 6.26 9.67 10.65
C ALA A 148 7.73 9.50 11.07
N LEU A 149 8.40 8.50 10.49
CA LEU A 149 9.79 8.15 10.74
C LEU A 149 10.68 8.64 9.59
N SER A 150 11.49 9.66 9.87
CA SER A 150 12.40 10.24 8.89
C SER A 150 13.78 9.60 8.85
N CYS A 151 14.17 8.90 9.92
CA CYS A 151 15.50 8.33 10.08
C CYS A 151 15.42 6.90 10.63
N GLY A 152 16.41 6.07 10.28
CA GLY A 152 16.54 4.70 10.75
C GLY A 152 17.25 4.59 12.10
N PRO A 153 17.45 3.37 12.62
CA PRO A 153 18.11 3.12 13.90
C PRO A 153 19.54 3.69 13.98
N SER A 154 20.27 3.71 12.86
CA SER A 154 21.62 4.29 12.77
C SER A 154 21.61 5.80 12.55
N ASN A 155 20.45 6.46 12.70
CA ASN A 155 20.23 7.89 12.46
C ASN A 155 20.47 8.34 11.02
N ARG A 156 20.51 7.41 10.06
CA ARG A 156 20.54 7.76 8.63
C ARG A 156 19.14 8.14 8.17
N ARG A 157 19.08 9.10 7.25
CA ARG A 157 17.82 9.53 6.64
C ARG A 157 17.23 8.39 5.82
N LEU A 158 15.98 8.05 6.08
CA LEU A 158 15.23 7.05 5.32
C LEU A 158 14.55 7.75 4.16
N GLU A 159 15.06 7.55 2.95
CA GLU A 159 14.50 8.11 1.74
C GLU A 159 14.48 7.02 0.68
N PHE A 160 13.29 6.64 0.25
CA PHE A 160 13.06 5.52 -0.65
C PHE A 160 12.69 6.01 -2.05
N THR A 161 13.51 6.91 -2.60
CA THR A 161 13.39 7.32 -4.00
C THR A 161 13.96 6.24 -4.94
N PHE A 162 13.70 6.34 -6.24
CA PHE A 162 14.24 5.40 -7.22
C PHE A 162 15.77 5.26 -7.12
N GLU A 163 16.46 6.39 -6.94
CA GLU A 163 17.92 6.49 -6.83
C GLU A 163 18.45 5.90 -5.53
N THR A 164 17.81 6.20 -4.40
CA THR A 164 18.34 5.89 -3.07
C THR A 164 17.89 4.55 -2.51
N ARG A 165 16.73 4.02 -2.95
CA ARG A 165 16.10 2.83 -2.34
C ARG A 165 16.95 1.56 -2.40
N ARG A 166 17.88 1.46 -3.35
CA ARG A 166 18.81 0.33 -3.51
C ARG A 166 20.10 0.49 -2.69
N ASN A 167 20.28 1.60 -1.98
CA ASN A 167 21.45 1.81 -1.14
C ASN A 167 21.48 0.77 0.00
N PRO A 168 22.53 -0.08 0.10
CA PRO A 168 22.64 -1.12 1.13
C PRO A 168 22.49 -0.60 2.56
N GLN A 169 22.95 0.62 2.83
CA GLN A 169 22.88 1.24 4.15
C GLN A 169 21.44 1.58 4.57
N ILE A 170 20.62 2.03 3.62
CA ILE A 170 19.20 2.33 3.87
C ILE A 170 18.43 1.03 4.09
N ILE A 171 18.74 -0.01 3.30
CA ILE A 171 18.14 -1.34 3.44
C ILE A 171 18.49 -1.99 4.78
N ASP A 172 19.75 -1.88 5.23
CA ASP A 172 20.17 -2.36 6.55
C ASP A 172 19.44 -1.62 7.68
N ASP A 173 19.29 -0.30 7.60
CA ASP A 173 18.53 0.46 8.60
C ASP A 173 17.05 0.10 8.62
N LEU A 174 16.42 -0.12 7.46
CA LEU A 174 15.04 -0.60 7.37
C LEU A 174 14.92 -2.01 7.97
N SER A 175 15.85 -2.90 7.69
CA SER A 175 15.88 -4.27 8.22
C SER A 175 15.99 -4.28 9.75
N ARG A 176 16.90 -3.46 10.30
CA ARG A 176 17.04 -3.25 11.76
C ARG A 176 15.80 -2.65 12.38
N LEU A 177 15.13 -1.73 11.69
CA LEU A 177 13.86 -1.17 12.13
C LEU A 177 12.80 -2.27 12.25
N ILE A 178 12.64 -3.11 11.22
CA ILE A 178 11.66 -4.22 11.23
C ILE A 178 11.97 -5.19 12.38
N ILE A 179 13.23 -5.58 12.59
CA ILE A 179 13.63 -6.43 13.72
C ILE A 179 13.24 -5.79 15.06
N ASN A 180 13.51 -4.50 15.24
CA ASN A 180 13.15 -3.79 16.46
C ASN A 180 11.63 -3.78 16.68
N LEU A 181 10.83 -3.65 15.61
CA LEU A 181 9.38 -3.74 15.69
C LEU A 181 8.91 -5.15 16.07
N CYS A 182 9.50 -6.19 15.49
CA CYS A 182 9.21 -7.59 15.83
C CYS A 182 9.45 -7.91 17.31
N ASN A 183 10.37 -7.20 17.97
CA ASN A 183 10.65 -7.36 19.40
C ASN A 183 9.64 -6.67 20.33
N ILE A 184 8.89 -5.67 19.85
CA ILE A 184 8.03 -4.82 20.71
C ILE A 184 6.54 -4.91 20.40
N VAL A 185 6.16 -5.19 19.16
CA VAL A 185 4.76 -5.20 18.74
C VAL A 185 4.16 -6.59 19.00
N PRO A 186 3.05 -6.71 19.75
CA PRO A 186 2.33 -7.97 19.89
C PRO A 186 1.54 -8.31 18.61
N GLY A 187 1.25 -9.59 18.39
CA GLY A 187 0.43 -10.02 17.24
C GLY A 187 1.08 -9.72 15.88
N GLY A 188 0.27 -9.23 14.95
CA GLY A 188 0.57 -9.01 13.55
C GLY A 188 1.25 -7.67 13.24
N ILE A 189 2.33 -7.74 12.47
CA ILE A 189 2.94 -6.59 11.80
C ILE A 189 2.72 -6.75 10.30
N VAL A 190 2.24 -5.70 9.62
CA VAL A 190 2.10 -5.70 8.15
C VAL A 190 2.98 -4.61 7.56
N CYS A 191 3.98 -5.00 6.77
CA CYS A 191 4.89 -4.09 6.09
C CYS A 191 4.47 -3.96 4.62
N PHE A 192 4.01 -2.76 4.24
CA PHE A 192 3.65 -2.45 2.86
C PHE A 192 4.82 -1.80 2.14
N PHE A 193 5.18 -2.38 1.00
CA PHE A 193 6.24 -1.90 0.11
C PHE A 193 5.63 -1.28 -1.16
N PRO A 194 6.33 -0.35 -1.83
CA PRO A 194 5.81 0.35 -3.01
C PRO A 194 5.74 -0.53 -4.27
N SER A 195 6.45 -1.66 -4.32
CA SER A 195 6.38 -2.62 -5.43
C SER A 195 6.86 -4.02 -5.02
N TYR A 196 6.42 -5.04 -5.76
CA TYR A 196 6.89 -6.43 -5.58
C TYR A 196 8.40 -6.57 -5.78
N ASP A 197 8.99 -5.83 -6.72
CA ASP A 197 10.44 -5.85 -6.94
C ASP A 197 11.21 -5.32 -5.73
N TYR A 198 10.69 -4.27 -5.08
CA TYR A 198 11.33 -3.71 -3.90
C TYR A 198 11.15 -4.62 -2.69
N GLU A 199 9.95 -5.16 -2.48
CA GLU A 199 9.69 -6.18 -1.45
C GLU A 199 10.64 -7.37 -1.60
N ARG A 200 10.80 -7.90 -2.83
CA ARG A 200 11.71 -9.01 -3.12
C ARG A 200 13.16 -8.65 -2.81
N LEU A 201 13.60 -7.45 -3.20
CA LEU A 201 14.95 -6.98 -2.91
C LEU A 201 15.23 -6.93 -1.40
N ILE A 202 14.28 -6.45 -0.60
CA ILE A 202 14.42 -6.43 0.86
C ILE A 202 14.42 -7.84 1.43
N PHE A 203 13.53 -8.71 0.96
CA PHE A 203 13.47 -10.11 1.41
C PHE A 203 14.77 -10.87 1.12
N GLU A 204 15.30 -10.77 -0.11
CA GLU A 204 16.56 -11.44 -0.46
C GLU A 204 17.71 -10.91 0.40
N GLN A 205 17.75 -9.60 0.68
CA GLN A 205 18.77 -9.03 1.57
C GLN A 205 18.62 -9.52 3.01
N LEU A 206 17.41 -9.67 3.54
CA LEU A 206 17.17 -10.24 4.87
C LEU A 206 17.66 -11.70 4.94
N LYS A 207 17.45 -12.46 3.86
CA LYS A 207 17.88 -13.85 3.74
C LYS A 207 19.41 -13.96 3.67
N THR A 208 20.07 -13.22 2.78
CA THR A 208 21.53 -13.28 2.58
C THR A 208 22.31 -12.76 3.78
N SER A 209 21.80 -11.74 4.47
CA SER A 209 22.44 -11.19 5.68
C SER A 209 22.18 -11.99 6.96
N GLY A 210 21.36 -13.05 6.91
CA GLY A 210 20.94 -13.82 8.09
C GLY A 210 20.08 -13.02 9.07
N LEU A 211 19.51 -11.90 8.65
CA LEU A 211 18.60 -11.09 9.48
C LEU A 211 17.18 -11.68 9.51
N LEU A 212 16.79 -12.46 8.49
CA LEU A 212 15.51 -13.15 8.45
C LEU A 212 15.34 -14.10 9.64
N SER A 213 16.36 -14.89 9.97
CA SER A 213 16.31 -15.80 11.12
C SER A 213 16.11 -15.06 12.44
N LYS A 214 16.66 -13.84 12.57
CA LYS A 214 16.44 -12.98 13.75
C LYS A 214 14.98 -12.54 13.86
N ILE A 215 14.32 -12.23 12.73
CA ILE A 215 12.89 -11.94 12.71
C ILE A 215 12.09 -13.18 13.13
N GLU A 216 12.42 -14.34 12.56
CA GLU A 216 11.75 -15.63 12.81
C GLU A 216 11.88 -16.10 14.26
N THR A 217 12.89 -15.64 15.02
CA THR A 217 12.96 -15.90 16.47
C THR A 217 11.79 -15.31 17.26
N LYS A 218 11.13 -14.27 16.74
CA LYS A 218 10.03 -13.55 17.41
C LYS A 218 8.72 -13.56 16.65
N LYS A 219 8.74 -13.63 15.32
CA LYS A 219 7.57 -13.52 14.45
C LYS A 219 7.67 -14.49 13.28
N ASN A 220 6.62 -15.26 13.02
CA ASN A 220 6.53 -16.03 11.78
C ASN A 220 6.47 -15.09 10.57
N PHE A 221 7.20 -15.43 9.51
CA PHE A 221 7.36 -14.56 8.36
C PHE A 221 6.47 -15.01 7.19
N PHE A 222 5.71 -14.07 6.62
CA PHE A 222 4.82 -14.30 5.48
C PHE A 222 5.05 -13.25 4.39
N ARG A 223 4.79 -13.63 3.13
CA ARG A 223 4.90 -12.75 1.97
C ARG A 223 3.68 -12.88 1.10
N GLU A 224 3.22 -11.75 0.56
CA GLU A 224 2.15 -11.74 -0.42
C GLU A 224 2.49 -12.60 -1.65
N PRO A 225 1.63 -13.56 -2.03
CA PRO A 225 1.86 -14.39 -3.20
C PRO A 225 1.54 -13.62 -4.49
N LYS A 226 2.28 -13.94 -5.56
CA LYS A 226 2.00 -13.40 -6.90
C LYS A 226 0.71 -13.95 -7.51
N GLU A 227 0.28 -15.13 -7.11
CA GLU A 227 -0.94 -15.80 -7.60
C GLU A 227 -2.11 -15.57 -6.64
N SER A 228 -3.30 -15.30 -7.18
CA SER A 228 -4.47 -14.97 -6.36
C SER A 228 -5.05 -16.20 -5.67
N SER A 229 -4.85 -17.38 -6.25
CA SER A 229 -5.28 -18.68 -5.70
C SER A 229 -4.68 -18.97 -4.32
N GLN A 230 -3.43 -18.55 -4.09
CA GLN A 230 -2.69 -18.83 -2.86
C GLN A 230 -3.00 -17.84 -1.73
N LEU A 231 -3.70 -16.74 -2.03
CA LEU A 231 -3.91 -15.63 -1.10
C LEU A 231 -4.77 -16.02 0.10
N ALA A 232 -5.84 -16.79 -0.16
CA ALA A 232 -6.76 -17.21 0.89
C ALA A 232 -6.07 -18.12 1.92
N SER A 233 -5.30 -19.11 1.45
CA SER A 233 -4.53 -20.01 2.32
C SER A 233 -3.54 -19.22 3.18
N LEU A 234 -2.80 -18.28 2.59
CA LEU A 234 -1.81 -17.49 3.31
C LEU A 234 -2.45 -16.65 4.44
N LEU A 235 -3.61 -16.04 4.18
CA LEU A 235 -4.32 -15.26 5.20
C LEU A 235 -4.84 -16.13 6.33
N GLU A 236 -5.31 -17.33 6.01
CA GLU A 236 -5.73 -18.31 7.00
C GLU A 236 -4.54 -18.72 7.88
N ASP A 237 -3.39 -19.01 7.27
CA ASP A 237 -2.16 -19.38 7.97
C ASP A 237 -1.63 -18.23 8.85
N TYR A 238 -1.65 -17.00 8.32
CA TYR A 238 -1.30 -15.79 9.05
C TYR A 238 -2.20 -15.58 10.27
N SER A 239 -3.53 -15.66 10.08
CA SER A 239 -4.51 -15.49 11.15
C SER A 239 -4.39 -16.58 12.21
N ARG A 240 -4.22 -17.84 11.78
CA ARG A 240 -4.04 -19.00 12.67
C ARG A 240 -2.78 -18.85 13.51
N CYS A 241 -1.67 -18.45 12.89
CA CYS A 241 -0.41 -18.20 13.59
C CYS A 241 -0.60 -17.16 14.70
N ILE A 242 -1.24 -16.03 14.40
CA ILE A 242 -1.44 -14.95 15.37
C ILE A 242 -2.33 -15.43 16.53
N LYS A 243 -3.48 -16.06 16.23
CA LYS A 243 -4.39 -16.60 17.26
C LYS A 243 -3.71 -17.59 18.21
N LEU A 244 -2.86 -18.47 17.68
CA LEU A 244 -2.11 -19.43 18.49
C LEU A 244 -1.11 -18.75 19.43
N THR A 245 -0.52 -17.64 19.00
CA THR A 245 0.44 -16.88 19.82
C THR A 245 -0.23 -15.95 20.83
N THR A 246 -1.42 -15.42 20.55
CA THR A 246 -2.16 -14.54 21.46
C THR A 246 -2.91 -15.33 22.54
N ASN A 247 -3.50 -16.49 22.21
CA ASN A 247 -4.22 -17.35 23.16
C ASN A 247 -3.31 -18.01 24.22
N ARG A 248 -2.01 -18.10 23.98
CA ARG A 248 -1.05 -18.69 24.95
C ARG A 248 -0.76 -17.78 26.14
N GLY A 249 -1.38 -16.60 26.20
CA GLY A 249 -1.05 -15.55 27.15
C GLY A 249 0.30 -14.95 26.82
N PHE A 250 0.42 -13.63 26.92
CA PHE A 250 1.70 -12.94 26.81
C PHE A 250 2.55 -13.20 28.07
N THR A 251 2.91 -14.45 28.35
CA THR A 251 3.91 -14.78 29.37
C THR A 251 5.28 -14.42 28.79
N LEU A 252 5.72 -13.22 29.15
CA LEU A 252 7.01 -12.57 28.87
C LEU A 252 8.27 -13.42 29.21
N ASN A 253 8.09 -14.65 29.71
CA ASN A 253 9.10 -15.42 30.41
C ASN A 253 9.65 -16.65 29.66
N LYS A 254 9.25 -16.89 28.40
CA LYS A 254 10.02 -17.80 27.52
C LYS A 254 10.73 -16.97 26.46
N ALA A 255 12.03 -16.73 26.69
CA ALA A 255 12.92 -15.93 25.84
C ALA A 255 12.88 -16.30 24.33
N ASN A 256 12.40 -17.49 24.00
CA ASN A 256 12.33 -18.06 22.65
C ASN A 256 10.90 -18.35 22.15
N SER A 257 9.88 -17.63 22.63
CA SER A 257 8.51 -17.80 22.13
C SER A 257 8.19 -16.83 20.99
N VAL A 258 7.62 -17.38 19.91
CA VAL A 258 7.03 -16.61 18.81
C VAL A 258 5.81 -15.85 19.34
N THR A 259 5.75 -14.54 19.07
CA THR A 259 4.75 -13.61 19.63
C THR A 259 3.72 -13.12 18.61
N GLY A 260 3.73 -13.69 17.40
CA GLY A 260 2.85 -13.31 16.30
C GLY A 260 3.50 -13.52 14.95
N ALA A 261 3.12 -12.71 13.98
CA ALA A 261 3.59 -12.84 12.60
C ALA A 261 3.92 -11.47 11.97
N VAL A 262 4.81 -11.48 10.98
CA VAL A 262 5.08 -10.35 10.11
C VAL A 262 4.71 -10.72 8.68
N LEU A 263 4.01 -9.83 7.99
CA LEU A 263 3.57 -10.01 6.62
C LEU A 263 4.14 -8.90 5.75
N PHE A 264 4.88 -9.28 4.72
CA PHE A 264 5.32 -8.37 3.67
C PHE A 264 4.27 -8.34 2.56
N ALA A 265 3.76 -7.15 2.27
CA ALA A 265 2.71 -6.90 1.29
C ALA A 265 3.08 -5.71 0.40
N VAL A 266 2.34 -5.54 -0.69
CA VAL A 266 2.59 -4.45 -1.66
C VAL A 266 1.41 -3.48 -1.70
N VAL A 267 1.70 -2.18 -1.74
CA VAL A 267 0.68 -1.15 -1.92
C VAL A 267 0.09 -1.25 -3.33
N GLY A 268 -1.23 -1.23 -3.45
CA GLY A 268 -1.94 -1.53 -4.70
C GLY A 268 -1.87 -3.01 -5.08
N GLY A 269 -1.29 -3.86 -4.23
CA GLY A 269 -1.34 -5.31 -4.34
C GLY A 269 -2.68 -5.86 -3.83
N LYS A 270 -2.83 -7.17 -3.93
CA LYS A 270 -4.08 -7.88 -3.64
C LYS A 270 -4.47 -7.78 -2.17
N LEU A 271 -3.47 -7.76 -1.29
CA LEU A 271 -3.67 -7.59 0.15
C LEU A 271 -4.10 -6.17 0.53
N SER A 272 -3.78 -5.17 -0.28
CA SER A 272 -4.08 -3.78 0.02
C SER A 272 -5.49 -3.33 -0.40
N GLU A 273 -6.12 -4.02 -1.36
CA GLU A 273 -7.38 -3.58 -1.97
C GLU A 273 -8.65 -4.23 -1.38
N GLY A 274 -8.54 -5.37 -0.69
CA GLY A 274 -9.73 -6.14 -0.27
C GLY A 274 -9.71 -6.74 1.14
N ILE A 275 -8.63 -6.58 1.90
CA ILE A 275 -8.44 -7.33 3.16
C ILE A 275 -8.31 -6.37 4.35
N ASN A 276 -8.90 -6.79 5.46
CA ASN A 276 -8.96 -6.02 6.70
C ASN A 276 -8.07 -6.68 7.76
N PHE A 277 -7.13 -5.93 8.32
CA PHE A 277 -6.22 -6.40 9.35
C PHE A 277 -6.70 -5.92 10.72
N SER A 278 -7.89 -6.38 11.13
CA SER A 278 -8.48 -5.99 12.41
C SER A 278 -7.79 -6.65 13.59
N ASP A 279 -7.82 -5.97 14.74
CA ASP A 279 -7.35 -6.48 16.01
C ASP A 279 -5.89 -6.96 15.94
N ASP A 280 -5.64 -8.19 16.38
CA ASP A 280 -4.30 -8.75 16.49
C ASP A 280 -3.67 -9.02 15.12
N LEU A 281 -4.44 -8.98 14.04
CA LEU A 281 -3.92 -9.16 12.67
C LEU A 281 -3.10 -7.96 12.18
N GLY A 282 -3.25 -6.78 12.80
CA GLY A 282 -2.69 -5.53 12.27
C GLY A 282 -2.24 -4.52 13.32
N ARG A 283 -1.72 -4.96 14.48
CA ARG A 283 -1.31 -4.07 15.58
C ARG A 283 -0.26 -3.03 15.18
N CYS A 284 0.53 -3.33 14.15
CA CYS A 284 1.42 -2.33 13.54
C CYS A 284 1.40 -2.47 12.01
N VAL A 285 1.02 -1.39 11.35
CA VAL A 285 1.18 -1.23 9.90
C VAL A 285 2.37 -0.32 9.62
N VAL A 286 3.29 -0.81 8.80
CA VAL A 286 4.51 -0.13 8.39
C VAL A 286 4.41 0.19 6.92
N MET A 287 4.24 1.47 6.57
CA MET A 287 4.29 1.96 5.20
C MET A 287 5.73 2.31 4.84
N VAL A 288 6.39 1.49 4.03
CA VAL A 288 7.78 1.68 3.60
C VAL A 288 7.82 2.56 2.37
N GLY A 289 8.45 3.73 2.47
CA GLY A 289 8.56 4.66 1.37
C GLY A 289 7.22 5.29 0.98
N MET A 290 7.18 5.84 -0.24
CA MET A 290 5.98 6.42 -0.84
C MET A 290 5.73 5.73 -2.19
N PRO A 291 4.52 5.16 -2.41
CA PRO A 291 4.16 4.40 -3.61
C PRO A 291 3.86 5.34 -4.79
N TYR A 292 4.84 6.14 -5.17
CA TYR A 292 4.74 6.99 -6.35
C TYR A 292 4.75 6.14 -7.61
N ALA A 293 3.82 6.42 -8.53
CA ALA A 293 3.82 5.79 -9.85
C ALA A 293 5.12 6.11 -10.61
N PHE A 294 5.54 5.23 -11.50
CA PHE A 294 6.72 5.44 -12.31
C PHE A 294 6.53 6.66 -13.22
N LYS A 295 7.40 7.68 -13.08
CA LYS A 295 7.23 8.98 -13.75
C LYS A 295 7.32 8.89 -15.26
N ASP A 296 8.14 7.99 -15.78
CA ASP A 296 8.35 7.83 -17.22
C ASP A 296 7.33 6.86 -17.84
N ASN A 297 6.27 6.49 -17.12
CA ASN A 297 5.17 5.74 -17.69
C ASN A 297 4.47 6.62 -18.74
N PRO A 298 4.45 6.24 -20.04
CA PRO A 298 3.87 7.05 -21.09
C PRO A 298 2.38 7.33 -20.89
N GLU A 299 1.61 6.39 -20.32
CA GLU A 299 0.19 6.59 -20.00
C GLU A 299 0.00 7.69 -18.95
N LEU A 300 0.83 7.68 -17.90
CA LEU A 300 0.79 8.70 -16.87
C LEU A 300 1.17 10.07 -17.42
N LEU A 301 2.23 10.13 -18.23
CA LEU A 301 2.68 11.37 -18.86
C LEU A 301 1.60 11.96 -19.78
N GLU A 302 0.97 11.15 -20.63
CA GLU A 302 -0.12 11.62 -21.49
C GLU A 302 -1.33 12.08 -20.67
N ARG A 303 -1.67 11.38 -19.58
CA ARG A 303 -2.75 11.82 -18.68
C ARG A 303 -2.43 13.14 -17.99
N MET A 304 -1.21 13.30 -17.50
CA MET A 304 -0.73 14.55 -16.88
C MET A 304 -0.78 15.72 -17.88
N LYS A 305 -0.30 15.51 -19.11
CA LYS A 305 -0.38 16.50 -20.20
C LYS A 305 -1.83 16.88 -20.52
N PHE A 306 -2.74 15.90 -20.56
CA PHE A 306 -4.16 16.16 -20.78
C PHE A 306 -4.76 17.05 -19.69
N MET A 307 -4.47 16.76 -18.42
CA MET A 307 -4.97 17.56 -17.30
C MET A 307 -4.48 19.01 -17.37
N ASP A 308 -3.19 19.23 -17.64
CA ASP A 308 -2.65 20.59 -17.75
C ASP A 308 -3.28 21.37 -18.94
N ASN A 309 -3.57 20.68 -20.06
CA ASN A 309 -4.21 21.26 -21.24
C ASN A 309 -5.71 21.53 -21.06
N ALA A 310 -6.43 20.70 -20.29
CA ALA A 310 -7.86 20.89 -20.04
C ALA A 310 -8.11 22.14 -19.18
N HIS A 311 -7.27 22.38 -18.18
CA HIS A 311 -7.41 23.52 -17.29
C HIS A 311 -7.03 24.86 -17.93
N THR A 312 -6.08 24.87 -18.86
CA THR A 312 -5.71 26.08 -19.61
C THR A 312 -6.84 26.55 -20.53
N LYS A 313 -7.65 25.63 -21.07
CA LYS A 313 -8.80 25.97 -21.91
C LYS A 313 -9.97 26.57 -21.13
N ASN A 314 -10.22 26.12 -19.89
CA ASN A 314 -11.37 26.57 -19.11
C ASN A 314 -11.15 27.94 -18.45
N ASN A 315 -9.90 28.34 -18.19
CA ASN A 315 -9.63 29.54 -17.38
C ASN A 315 -9.20 30.79 -18.17
N ASN A 316 -9.18 30.78 -19.52
CA ASN A 316 -8.73 31.91 -20.38
C ASN A 316 -7.47 32.66 -19.89
N SER A 317 -6.63 31.97 -19.11
CA SER A 317 -5.48 32.54 -18.44
C SER A 317 -4.23 31.85 -18.94
N VAL A 318 -3.17 32.64 -19.06
CA VAL A 318 -1.82 32.24 -19.47
C VAL A 318 -1.46 30.92 -18.77
N PRO A 319 -0.89 29.92 -19.47
CA PRO A 319 -0.43 28.69 -18.83
C PRO A 319 0.37 29.05 -17.60
N PRO A 320 0.04 28.51 -16.41
CA PRO A 320 0.69 28.94 -15.18
C PRO A 320 2.18 28.64 -15.31
N VAL A 321 2.95 29.71 -15.50
CA VAL A 321 4.40 29.70 -15.46
C VAL A 321 4.78 29.14 -14.09
N VAL A 322 5.40 27.95 -14.10
CA VAL A 322 6.40 27.46 -13.13
C VAL A 322 6.16 27.88 -11.68
N ASN A 323 4.93 27.74 -11.18
CA ASN A 323 4.65 27.70 -9.75
C ASN A 323 4.46 26.23 -9.39
N ASN A 324 5.22 25.78 -8.39
CA ASN A 324 5.50 24.38 -8.00
C ASN A 324 4.31 23.45 -7.70
N ASN A 325 3.07 23.78 -8.07
CA ASN A 325 1.87 22.95 -7.92
C ASN A 325 1.04 22.96 -9.22
N SER A 326 1.54 22.36 -10.31
CA SER A 326 0.69 22.08 -11.47
C SER A 326 -0.42 21.09 -11.09
N ILE A 327 -1.54 21.13 -11.81
CA ILE A 327 -2.67 20.22 -11.56
C ILE A 327 -2.25 18.78 -11.86
N SER A 328 -1.41 18.57 -12.88
CA SER A 328 -0.74 17.30 -13.13
C SER A 328 0.10 16.82 -11.95
N GLN A 329 0.87 17.70 -11.30
CA GLN A 329 1.68 17.34 -10.13
C GLN A 329 0.79 17.00 -8.93
N ASN A 330 -0.30 17.75 -8.72
CA ASN A 330 -1.30 17.43 -7.68
C ASN A 330 -1.96 16.07 -7.92
N TYR A 331 -2.34 15.76 -9.17
CA TYR A 331 -2.85 14.44 -9.56
C TYR A 331 -1.85 13.33 -9.26
N TYR A 332 -0.58 13.52 -9.63
CA TYR A 332 0.48 12.56 -9.38
C TYR A 332 0.71 12.31 -7.88
N ASP A 333 0.69 13.38 -7.07
CA ASP A 333 0.74 13.26 -5.61
C ASP A 333 -0.51 12.57 -5.06
N ASN A 334 -1.70 12.88 -5.57
CA ASN A 334 -2.96 12.29 -5.13
C ASN A 334 -3.02 10.78 -5.38
N LEU A 335 -2.48 10.28 -6.50
CA LEU A 335 -2.34 8.84 -6.76
C LEU A 335 -1.55 8.13 -5.65
N CYS A 336 -0.43 8.74 -5.24
CA CYS A 336 0.39 8.21 -4.16
C CYS A 336 -0.37 8.20 -2.82
N TRP A 337 -0.98 9.34 -2.46
CA TRP A 337 -1.67 9.50 -1.17
C TRP A 337 -2.94 8.69 -1.04
N LYS A 338 -3.73 8.54 -2.11
CA LYS A 338 -4.90 7.65 -2.12
C LYS A 338 -4.47 6.22 -1.82
N SER A 339 -3.40 5.75 -2.46
CA SER A 339 -2.87 4.41 -2.23
C SER A 339 -2.40 4.22 -0.78
N ILE A 340 -1.76 5.24 -0.20
CA ILE A 340 -1.38 5.25 1.23
C ILE A 340 -2.60 5.19 2.14
N ASN A 341 -3.57 6.08 1.93
CA ASN A 341 -4.78 6.20 2.75
C ASN A 341 -5.64 4.94 2.69
N GLN A 342 -5.78 4.34 1.51
CA GLN A 342 -6.46 3.06 1.32
C GLN A 342 -5.80 1.94 2.11
N THR A 343 -4.47 1.92 2.16
CA THR A 343 -3.69 0.89 2.84
C THR A 343 -3.77 1.03 4.36
N ILE A 344 -3.49 2.23 4.89
CA ILE A 344 -3.48 2.46 6.35
C ILE A 344 -4.88 2.38 6.97
N GLY A 345 -5.92 2.72 6.20
CA GLY A 345 -7.32 2.59 6.62
C GLY A 345 -7.79 1.14 6.83
N ARG A 346 -6.98 0.12 6.50
CA ARG A 346 -7.29 -1.30 6.72
C ARG A 346 -6.85 -1.83 8.08
N SER A 347 -6.08 -1.04 8.82
CA SER A 347 -5.51 -1.45 10.11
C SER A 347 -6.47 -1.32 11.29
N ILE A 348 -7.60 -0.62 11.12
CA ILE A 348 -8.51 -0.36 12.23
C ILE A 348 -9.95 -0.45 11.76
N ARG A 349 -10.73 -1.35 12.37
CA ARG A 349 -12.07 -1.70 11.86
C ARG A 349 -13.23 -1.22 12.71
N HIS A 350 -13.06 -1.15 14.02
CA HIS A 350 -14.13 -0.80 14.94
C HIS A 350 -13.66 0.12 16.05
N ALA A 351 -14.61 0.77 16.74
CA ALA A 351 -14.34 1.77 17.76
C ALA A 351 -13.39 1.29 18.89
N LYS A 352 -13.39 -0.01 19.20
CA LYS A 352 -12.56 -0.62 20.25
C LYS A 352 -11.18 -1.09 19.79
N ASP A 353 -10.86 -0.98 18.49
CA ASP A 353 -9.62 -1.51 17.92
C ASP A 353 -8.50 -0.48 18.11
N TYR A 354 -7.24 -0.92 18.02
CA TYR A 354 -6.06 -0.07 18.15
C TYR A 354 -4.90 -0.57 17.26
N ALA A 355 -4.16 0.37 16.68
CA ALA A 355 -3.02 0.07 15.83
C ALA A 355 -1.99 1.21 15.78
N ALA A 356 -0.73 0.84 15.53
CA ALA A 356 0.32 1.76 15.10
C ALA A 356 0.35 1.85 13.59
N ILE A 357 0.54 3.08 13.12
CA ILE A 357 0.76 3.34 11.71
C ILE A 357 2.11 4.04 11.61
N LEU A 358 3.13 3.33 11.11
CA LEU A 358 4.46 3.86 10.90
C LEU A 358 4.61 4.25 9.43
N LEU A 359 4.74 5.54 9.16
CA LEU A 359 5.04 6.09 7.84
C LEU A 359 6.56 6.26 7.74
N VAL A 360 7.22 5.35 7.02
CA VAL A 360 8.69 5.23 7.00
C VAL A 360 9.25 5.85 5.72
N ASP A 361 9.43 7.16 5.74
CA ASP A 361 10.13 7.97 4.74
C ASP A 361 10.29 9.39 5.29
N SER A 362 11.44 10.03 5.05
CA SER A 362 11.71 11.41 5.44
C SER A 362 10.73 12.43 4.85
N ARG A 363 10.09 12.11 3.71
CA ARG A 363 9.10 12.97 3.07
C ARG A 363 7.81 13.09 3.89
N TYR A 364 7.42 12.07 4.66
CA TYR A 364 6.28 12.15 5.60
C TYR A 364 6.50 13.18 6.72
N ALA A 365 7.76 13.50 7.02
CA ALA A 365 8.16 14.41 8.10
C ALA A 365 8.32 15.88 7.65
N LYS A 366 8.25 16.18 6.34
CA LYS A 366 8.39 17.56 5.82
C LYS A 366 7.30 18.47 6.41
N LYS A 367 7.67 19.74 6.70
CA LYS A 367 6.86 20.68 7.51
C LYS A 367 5.43 20.89 6.97
N LEU A 368 4.48 20.48 7.81
CA LEU A 368 3.10 20.94 8.09
C LEU A 368 2.11 21.34 6.97
N ASN A 369 2.48 21.90 5.82
CA ASN A 369 1.47 22.50 4.92
C ASN A 369 1.27 21.79 3.56
N SER A 370 2.24 21.04 3.04
CA SER A 370 2.09 20.40 1.71
C SER A 370 1.75 18.91 1.78
N THR A 371 2.32 18.17 2.72
CA THR A 371 2.26 16.70 2.75
C THR A 371 1.11 16.17 3.63
N ARG A 372 0.78 16.88 4.72
CA ARG A 372 -0.19 16.43 5.73
C ARG A 372 -1.65 16.57 5.28
N LYS A 373 -1.96 17.57 4.45
CA LYS A 373 -3.29 17.81 3.86
C LYS A 373 -3.86 16.60 3.10
N PHE A 374 -2.97 15.69 2.68
CA PHE A 374 -3.35 14.50 1.94
C PHE A 374 -3.70 13.32 2.84
N LEU A 375 -3.38 13.38 4.14
CA LEU A 375 -3.80 12.38 5.12
C LEU A 375 -5.24 12.65 5.59
N PRO A 376 -5.99 11.61 5.99
CA PRO A 376 -7.27 11.79 6.66
C PRO A 376 -7.09 12.53 7.99
N ASN A 377 -8.05 13.41 8.32
CA ASN A 377 -8.03 14.24 9.54
C ASN A 377 -7.71 13.45 10.82
N TRP A 378 -8.27 12.24 10.96
CA TRP A 378 -8.09 11.40 12.14
C TRP A 378 -6.64 10.86 12.30
N ILE A 379 -5.87 10.75 11.22
CA ILE A 379 -4.44 10.41 11.27
C ILE A 379 -3.62 11.67 11.44
N GLU A 380 -3.93 12.70 10.65
CA GLU A 380 -3.18 13.95 10.59
C GLU A 380 -3.07 14.62 11.96
N LYS A 381 -4.21 14.77 12.67
CA LYS A 381 -4.30 15.39 14.00
C LYS A 381 -3.39 14.72 15.04
N HIS A 382 -3.07 13.44 14.85
CA HIS A 382 -2.29 12.64 15.81
C HIS A 382 -0.89 12.29 15.31
N LEU A 383 -0.51 12.74 14.10
CA LEU A 383 0.74 12.36 13.46
C LEU A 383 1.94 12.92 14.22
N LYS A 384 2.72 12.01 14.82
CA LYS A 384 3.95 12.35 15.54
C LYS A 384 5.14 12.22 14.60
N THR A 385 5.82 13.33 14.32
CA THR A 385 7.11 13.32 13.62
C THR A 385 8.20 13.04 14.65
N THR A 386 8.99 11.97 14.47
CA THR A 386 10.00 11.58 15.46
C THR A 386 11.28 11.04 14.80
N PRO A 387 12.48 11.58 15.08
CA PRO A 387 13.73 10.88 14.80
C PRO A 387 13.91 9.70 15.78
N LEU A 388 14.28 8.53 15.26
CA LEU A 388 14.08 7.23 15.91
C LEU A 388 15.01 6.91 17.10
N LYS A 389 15.88 7.81 17.55
CA LYS A 389 16.94 7.44 18.51
C LYS A 389 16.45 6.86 19.85
N THR A 390 15.19 7.04 20.25
CA THR A 390 14.66 6.34 21.45
C THR A 390 13.15 6.32 21.59
N ILE A 391 12.41 7.10 20.81
CA ILE A 391 11.03 7.49 21.17
C ILE A 391 9.98 6.66 20.46
N ALA A 392 10.19 6.18 19.22
CA ALA A 392 9.16 5.41 18.51
C ALA A 392 8.93 4.05 19.19
N GLY A 393 10.01 3.28 19.42
CA GLY A 393 9.94 2.01 20.14
C GLY A 393 9.43 2.17 21.57
N ARG A 394 9.91 3.19 22.31
CA ARG A 394 9.38 3.53 23.64
C ARG A 394 7.92 3.97 23.60
N ARG A 395 7.46 4.69 22.59
CA ARG A 395 6.06 5.13 22.51
C ARG A 395 5.14 3.97 22.18
N ILE A 396 5.54 3.08 21.26
CA ILE A 396 4.80 1.85 20.97
C ILE A 396 4.75 0.98 22.23
N SER A 397 5.88 0.79 22.91
CA SER A 397 5.93 0.00 24.14
C SER A 397 5.18 0.65 25.32
N GLN A 398 5.35 1.94 25.56
CA GLN A 398 4.62 2.68 26.60
C GLN A 398 3.13 2.72 26.34
N ARG A 399 2.71 2.79 25.08
CA ARG A 399 1.29 2.89 24.72
C ARG A 399 0.59 1.54 24.85
N TRP A 400 1.22 0.44 24.45
CA TRP A 400 0.50 -0.84 24.32
C TRP A 400 1.16 -2.04 24.98
N MET A 401 2.45 -2.01 25.34
CA MET A 401 3.04 -3.10 26.14
C MET A 401 2.67 -3.00 27.64
N TYR A 402 2.24 -1.83 28.14
CA TYR A 402 1.77 -1.68 29.53
C TYR A 402 0.27 -2.01 29.71
N ASP A 403 -0.55 -1.82 28.68
CA ASP A 403 -2.00 -1.99 28.78
C ASP A 403 -2.46 -3.46 28.67
N ASP A 404 -1.77 -4.30 27.88
CA ASP A 404 -2.08 -5.75 27.82
C ASP A 404 -1.73 -6.47 29.13
N GLY A 405 -0.76 -5.96 29.90
CA GLY A 405 -0.48 -6.44 31.26
C GLY A 405 -1.58 -6.06 32.27
N CYS A 406 -2.24 -4.90 32.10
CA CYS A 406 -3.33 -4.47 32.98
C CYS A 406 -4.69 -5.07 32.60
N ARG A 407 -4.95 -5.37 31.32
CA ARG A 407 -6.20 -6.02 30.89
C ARG A 407 -6.30 -7.49 31.34
N LEU A 408 -5.16 -8.17 31.51
CA LEU A 408 -5.09 -9.52 32.05
C LEU A 408 -5.10 -9.56 33.60
N LEU A 409 -4.89 -8.43 34.26
CA LEU A 409 -4.89 -8.29 35.72
C LEU A 409 -6.05 -7.39 36.16
N ASN A 410 -7.28 -7.92 36.11
CA ASN A 410 -8.51 -7.38 36.72
C ASN A 410 -8.34 -6.09 37.53
N GLY A 411 -8.22 -4.96 36.83
CA GLY A 411 -8.34 -3.61 37.40
C GLY A 411 -7.48 -3.26 38.61
N ARG A 412 -6.27 -3.82 38.81
CA ARG A 412 -5.36 -3.33 39.89
C ARG A 412 -4.11 -2.66 39.33
N CYS A 413 -4.10 -1.34 39.53
CA CYS A 413 -3.07 -0.37 39.22
C CYS A 413 -1.65 -0.76 39.66
N CYS A 414 -0.64 -0.43 38.86
CA CYS A 414 0.73 -0.19 39.31
C CYS A 414 1.35 1.00 38.57
N ARG A 415 1.12 2.21 39.10
CA ARG A 415 2.04 3.35 38.91
C ARG A 415 3.31 3.06 39.72
N GLN A 416 4.31 2.42 39.11
CA GLN A 416 5.68 2.49 39.60
C GLN A 416 6.59 3.06 38.51
N ARG A 417 7.09 4.28 38.77
CA ARG A 417 8.18 4.91 38.03
C ARG A 417 9.44 4.07 38.22
N ASN A 418 9.84 3.28 37.23
CA ASN A 418 11.17 2.70 37.18
C ASN A 418 12.01 3.39 36.11
N ASN A 419 12.97 4.20 36.59
CA ASN A 419 14.11 4.72 35.85
C ASN A 419 15.04 3.55 35.45
N GLY A 420 14.69 2.82 34.39
CA GLY A 420 15.54 1.78 33.82
C GLY A 420 16.25 2.28 32.56
N GLN A 421 17.49 2.76 32.70
CA GLN A 421 18.41 2.86 31.58
C GLN A 421 18.73 1.44 31.08
N MET A 422 18.21 1.06 29.91
CA MET A 422 18.81 -0.06 29.16
C MET A 422 20.11 0.44 28.53
N LEU A 423 21.22 0.07 29.17
CA LEU A 423 22.58 0.22 28.66
C LEU A 423 22.75 -0.69 27.44
N PHE A 424 22.92 -0.08 26.26
CA PHE A 424 23.55 -0.78 25.12
C PHE A 424 25.06 -0.78 25.35
N GLY A 425 25.65 -1.97 25.36
CA GLY A 425 27.06 -2.20 25.67
C GLY A 425 28.02 -1.37 24.82
N ARG A 426 28.91 -0.64 25.50
CA ARG A 426 30.21 -0.21 24.97
C ARG A 426 31.26 -1.16 25.55
N GLN A 427 32.06 -1.75 24.67
CA GLN A 427 33.29 -2.43 25.04
C GLN A 427 34.28 -1.45 25.69
N ASN A 428 34.80 -1.89 26.83
CA ASN A 428 36.07 -1.59 27.51
C ASN A 428 36.80 -0.27 27.23
N GLY A 429 36.94 0.51 28.30
CA GLY A 429 38.00 1.50 28.51
C GLY A 429 38.16 1.73 30.02
N ARG A 430 39.36 1.45 30.52
CA ARG A 430 39.79 1.33 31.92
C ARG A 430 39.74 2.64 32.75
N ASN A 431 39.82 2.43 34.08
CA ASN A 431 40.19 3.36 35.17
C ASN A 431 39.10 4.39 35.52
N GLY A 432 38.66 4.60 36.75
CA GLY A 432 39.24 4.38 38.07
C GLY A 432 38.80 5.57 38.94
N TYR A 433 38.69 5.36 40.25
CA TYR A 433 38.40 6.32 41.32
C TYR A 433 36.95 6.53 41.79
N ALA A 434 36.77 6.06 43.03
CA ALA A 434 35.66 6.29 43.93
C ALA A 434 35.60 7.74 44.43
N GLY A 435 34.40 8.24 44.64
CA GLY A 435 34.15 9.51 45.33
C GLY A 435 32.74 9.56 45.92
N ARG A 436 32.61 9.22 47.19
CA ARG A 436 31.42 9.50 48.03
C ARG A 436 31.31 11.02 48.25
N ARG A 437 30.10 11.58 48.17
CA ARG A 437 29.60 12.79 48.91
C ARG A 437 28.09 12.91 48.66
N GLN A 438 27.24 12.47 49.59
CA GLN A 438 26.56 13.26 50.64
C GLN A 438 25.74 14.48 50.13
N LEU A 439 24.42 14.29 50.17
CA LEU A 439 23.32 15.20 50.55
C LEU A 439 23.60 16.71 50.67
N ARG A 440 22.73 17.52 50.05
CA ARG A 440 21.82 18.45 50.78
C ARG A 440 20.74 19.04 49.86
N GLN A 441 19.54 19.09 50.41
CA GLN A 441 18.38 19.87 49.94
C GLN A 441 18.68 21.37 49.99
N VAL A 442 18.13 22.11 49.03
CA VAL A 442 17.32 23.31 49.26
C VAL A 442 16.13 23.23 48.31
#